data_AF-A0A0M8P6U0-F1
#
_entry.id   AF-A0A0M8P6U0-F1
#
_cell.length_a   1.000
_cell.length_b   1.000
_cell.length_c   1.000
_cell.angle_alpha   90.00
_cell.angle_beta   90.00
_cell.angle_gamma   90.00
#
_symmetry.space_group_name_H-M   'P 1'
#
loop_
_entity.id
_entity.type
_entity.pdbx_description
1 polymer ?
#
loop_
_entity_poly.entity_id
_entity_poly.type
_entity_poly.pdbx_seq_one_letter_code
_entity_poly.pdbx_strand_id
1 'polypeptide(L)'
;MLEAQLSTWTTKPPNPDLGHLYEAFRNHGLVFLYRSRAHAQRGCPTDPDMTEAQESLILQYAEETVRHLLLIPASSYSLNFQSLPLLTAGSELTESNHFLRDEVRGRLRAIYSLNRLPANLMALQLLEELWDARDSGSPSFWLSHTLQQDWCLLLT
;
A
#
# COMPACT_ATOMS: atom_id res chain seq x y z
N MET A 1 -11.25 17.88 3.38
CA MET A 1 -10.17 18.88 3.50
C MET A 1 -8.75 18.28 3.49
N LEU A 2 -8.54 16.95 3.50
CA LEU A 2 -7.23 16.33 3.16
C LEU A 2 -7.29 15.54 1.85
N GLU A 3 -8.37 14.77 1.66
CA GLU A 3 -8.67 14.03 0.42
C GLU A 3 -8.53 14.92 -0.83
N ALA A 4 -9.25 16.06 -0.88
CA ALA A 4 -9.16 17.00 -1.99
C ALA A 4 -7.75 17.57 -2.20
N GLN A 5 -6.99 17.79 -1.11
CA GLN A 5 -5.60 18.26 -1.23
C GLN A 5 -4.75 17.21 -1.92
N LEU A 6 -4.85 15.94 -1.49
CA LEU A 6 -4.14 14.83 -2.14
C LEU A 6 -4.59 14.63 -3.58
N SER A 7 -5.89 14.64 -3.87
CA SER A 7 -6.41 14.40 -5.23
C SER A 7 -6.03 15.48 -6.24
N THR A 8 -5.84 16.72 -5.79
CA THR A 8 -5.46 17.86 -6.65
C THR A 8 -3.97 18.17 -6.60
N TRP A 9 -3.21 17.47 -5.76
CA TRP A 9 -1.80 17.75 -5.58
C TRP A 9 -1.01 17.37 -6.82
N THR A 10 -0.17 18.31 -7.27
CA THR A 10 0.74 18.13 -8.40
C THR A 10 2.10 18.71 -8.04
N THR A 11 3.15 18.17 -8.63
CA THR A 11 4.51 18.67 -8.46
C THR A 11 5.33 18.47 -9.73
N LYS A 12 6.44 19.20 -9.83
CA LYS A 12 7.44 19.00 -10.89
C LYS A 12 8.64 18.30 -10.27
N PRO A 13 8.76 16.97 -10.41
CA PRO A 13 9.85 16.24 -9.77
C PRO A 13 11.18 16.57 -10.45
N PRO A 14 12.29 16.62 -9.69
CA PRO A 14 13.60 16.93 -10.25
C PRO A 14 14.17 15.76 -11.09
N ASN A 15 13.63 14.55 -10.94
CA ASN A 15 13.92 13.38 -11.75
C ASN A 15 12.70 12.43 -11.80
N PRO A 16 12.61 11.51 -12.78
CA PRO A 16 11.43 10.65 -12.93
C PRO A 16 11.20 9.71 -11.74
N ASP A 17 12.25 9.18 -11.12
CA ASP A 17 12.13 8.25 -9.98
C ASP A 17 11.42 8.90 -8.79
N LEU A 18 11.77 10.15 -8.48
CA LEU A 18 11.11 10.92 -7.44
C LEU A 18 9.67 11.25 -7.82
N GLY A 19 9.39 11.48 -9.12
CA GLY A 19 8.02 11.62 -9.61
C GLY A 19 7.16 10.41 -9.28
N HIS A 20 7.64 9.21 -9.63
CA HIS A 20 6.95 7.97 -9.30
C HIS A 20 6.81 7.73 -7.79
N LEU A 21 7.84 8.06 -7.01
CA LEU A 21 7.78 7.94 -5.56
C LEU A 21 6.72 8.88 -4.97
N TYR A 22 6.63 10.11 -5.45
CA TYR A 22 5.63 11.08 -5.00
C TYR A 22 4.20 10.62 -5.30
N GLU A 23 3.95 10.11 -6.51
CA GLU A 23 2.66 9.53 -6.88
C GLU A 23 2.30 8.35 -5.97
N ALA A 24 3.26 7.46 -5.71
CA ALA A 24 3.08 6.33 -4.80
C ALA A 24 2.73 6.76 -3.37
N PHE A 25 3.39 7.79 -2.83
CA PHE A 25 3.07 8.32 -1.51
C PHE A 25 1.72 9.07 -1.46
N ARG A 26 1.35 9.78 -2.53
CA ARG A 26 0.04 10.41 -2.65
C ARG A 26 -1.08 9.36 -2.60
N ASN A 27 -0.93 8.30 -3.39
CA ASN A 27 -1.88 7.20 -3.43
C ASN A 27 -1.92 6.42 -2.11
N HIS A 28 -0.77 6.17 -1.47
CA HIS A 28 -0.69 5.62 -0.12
C HIS A 28 -1.54 6.44 0.87
N GLY A 29 -1.38 7.77 0.86
CA GLY A 29 -2.16 8.66 1.74
C GLY A 29 -3.66 8.57 1.50
N LEU A 30 -4.09 8.46 0.24
CA LEU A 30 -5.50 8.27 -0.12
C LEU A 30 -6.04 6.92 0.36
N VAL A 31 -5.33 5.81 0.08
CA VAL A 31 -5.70 4.47 0.56
C VAL A 31 -5.83 4.47 2.09
N PHE A 32 -4.83 5.02 2.79
CA PHE A 32 -4.84 5.09 4.25
C PHE A 32 -6.03 5.89 4.78
N LEU A 33 -6.36 7.02 4.14
CA LEU A 33 -7.50 7.85 4.52
C LEU A 33 -8.84 7.11 4.37
N TYR A 34 -9.06 6.43 3.24
CA TYR A 34 -10.30 5.68 3.01
C TYR A 34 -10.42 4.48 3.95
N ARG A 35 -9.34 3.71 4.15
CA ARG A 35 -9.33 2.57 5.09
C ARG A 35 -9.56 3.02 6.53
N SER A 36 -8.94 4.13 6.95
CA SER A 36 -9.14 4.69 8.29
C SER A 36 -10.59 5.14 8.51
N ARG A 37 -11.21 5.77 7.48
CA ARG A 37 -12.63 6.15 7.52
C ARG A 37 -13.53 4.92 7.63
N ALA A 38 -13.32 3.91 6.79
CA ALA A 38 -14.07 2.65 6.83
C ALA A 38 -13.93 1.95 8.19
N HIS A 39 -12.72 1.96 8.77
CA HIS A 39 -12.48 1.40 10.09
C HIS A 39 -13.23 2.15 11.19
N ALA A 40 -13.22 3.49 11.16
CA ALA A 40 -13.93 4.33 12.13
C ALA A 40 -15.46 4.21 12.02
N GLN A 41 -15.98 3.87 10.84
CA GLN A 41 -17.40 3.68 10.58
C GLN A 41 -17.89 2.23 10.81
N ARG A 42 -17.02 1.33 11.29
CA ARG A 42 -17.42 -0.05 11.63
C ARG A 42 -18.58 -0.04 12.63
N GLY A 43 -19.74 -0.55 12.21
CA GLY A 43 -20.96 -0.62 13.02
C GLY A 43 -21.98 0.49 12.73
N CYS A 44 -21.65 1.46 11.88
CA CYS A 44 -22.62 2.42 11.37
C CYS A 44 -23.30 1.88 10.09
N PRO A 45 -24.62 2.12 9.90
CA PRO A 45 -25.27 1.86 8.63
C PRO A 45 -24.57 2.66 7.53
N THR A 46 -24.06 1.96 6.53
CA THR A 46 -23.41 2.57 5.36
C THR A 46 -24.14 2.09 4.12
N ASP A 47 -24.30 2.98 3.15
CA ASP A 47 -24.87 2.65 1.85
C ASP A 47 -23.96 1.61 1.12
N PRO A 48 -24.50 0.45 0.71
CA PRO A 48 -23.73 -0.58 0.00
C PRO A 48 -23.05 -0.05 -1.27
N ASP A 49 -23.74 0.78 -2.04
CA ASP A 49 -23.21 1.29 -3.33
C ASP A 49 -22.02 2.21 -3.09
N MET A 50 -22.09 3.03 -2.04
CA MET A 50 -20.97 3.88 -1.60
C MET A 50 -19.77 3.06 -1.11
N THR A 51 -20.03 1.91 -0.50
CA THR A 51 -18.99 1.01 -0.01
C THR A 51 -18.26 0.35 -1.18
N GLU A 52 -18.98 -0.16 -2.17
CA GLU A 52 -18.39 -0.78 -3.37
C GLU A 52 -17.57 0.22 -4.20
N ALA A 53 -18.09 1.44 -4.39
CA ALA A 53 -17.36 2.50 -5.08
C ALA A 53 -16.05 2.86 -4.36
N GLN A 54 -16.08 2.92 -3.02
CA GLN A 54 -14.88 3.20 -2.23
C GLN A 54 -13.86 2.06 -2.30
N GLU A 55 -14.28 0.80 -2.22
CA GLU A 55 -13.38 -0.35 -2.36
C GLU A 55 -12.73 -0.40 -3.75
N SER A 56 -13.50 -0.13 -4.80
CA SER A 56 -12.98 -0.03 -6.17
C SER A 56 -11.91 1.05 -6.29
N LEU A 57 -12.15 2.20 -5.67
CA LEU A 57 -11.21 3.32 -5.67
C LEU A 57 -9.93 3.01 -4.87
N ILE A 58 -10.05 2.34 -3.71
CA ILE A 58 -8.90 1.87 -2.93
C ILE A 58 -8.03 0.92 -3.76
N LEU A 59 -8.66 -0.06 -4.43
CA LEU A 59 -7.94 -1.00 -5.28
C LEU A 59 -7.24 -0.29 -6.44
N GLN A 60 -7.90 0.66 -7.09
CA GLN A 60 -7.30 1.46 -8.16
C GLN A 60 -6.04 2.20 -7.69
N TYR A 61 -6.11 2.88 -6.54
CA TYR A 61 -4.93 3.56 -5.98
C TYR A 61 -3.82 2.59 -5.60
N ALA A 62 -4.16 1.41 -5.08
CA ALA A 62 -3.18 0.38 -4.75
C ALA A 62 -2.46 -0.14 -5.99
N GLU A 63 -3.18 -0.50 -7.05
CA GLU A 63 -2.58 -0.93 -8.30
C GLU A 63 -1.65 0.14 -8.90
N GLU A 64 -2.11 1.39 -8.93
CA GLU A 64 -1.32 2.49 -9.48
C GLU A 64 -0.08 2.79 -8.65
N THR A 65 -0.18 2.67 -7.32
CA THR A 65 0.98 2.74 -6.43
C THR A 65 2.02 1.69 -6.81
N VAL A 66 1.63 0.42 -6.96
CA VAL A 66 2.57 -0.65 -7.33
C VAL A 66 3.18 -0.36 -8.70
N ARG A 67 2.38 0.03 -9.70
CA ARG A 67 2.88 0.38 -11.05
C ARG A 67 3.93 1.49 -11.00
N HIS A 68 3.68 2.59 -10.29
CA HIS A 68 4.66 3.66 -10.13
C HIS A 68 5.95 3.17 -9.47
N LEU A 69 5.84 2.37 -8.40
CA LEU A 69 7.01 1.86 -7.71
C LEU A 69 7.85 0.92 -8.58
N LEU A 70 7.22 0.14 -9.47
CA LEU A 70 7.93 -0.74 -10.41
C LEU A 70 8.64 0.01 -11.54
N LEU A 71 8.17 1.21 -11.91
CA LEU A 71 8.85 2.06 -12.90
C LEU A 71 10.19 2.61 -12.39
N ILE A 72 10.38 2.67 -11.06
CA ILE A 72 11.67 3.03 -10.47
C ILE A 72 12.65 1.85 -10.65
N PRO A 73 13.86 2.03 -11.18
CA PRO A 73 14.83 0.95 -11.27
C PRO A 73 15.24 0.42 -9.89
N ALA A 74 15.47 -0.90 -9.77
CA ALA A 74 15.95 -1.49 -8.50
C ALA A 74 17.36 -1.00 -8.10
N SER A 75 18.12 -0.43 -9.03
CA SER A 75 19.41 0.22 -8.76
C SER A 75 19.28 1.68 -8.27
N SER A 76 18.07 2.24 -8.25
CA SER A 76 17.83 3.62 -7.83
C SER A 76 17.97 3.78 -6.31
N TYR A 77 18.54 4.90 -5.88
CA TYR A 77 18.55 5.29 -4.47
C TYR A 77 17.15 5.45 -3.88
N SER A 78 16.15 5.73 -4.73
CA SER A 78 14.74 5.84 -4.32
C SER A 78 14.14 4.50 -3.88
N LEU A 79 14.80 3.37 -4.13
CA LEU A 79 14.31 2.04 -3.75
C LEU A 79 14.08 1.92 -2.24
N ASN A 80 14.95 2.52 -1.41
CA ASN A 80 14.84 2.44 0.05
C ASN A 80 13.57 3.08 0.64
N PHE A 81 12.88 3.95 -0.11
CA PHE A 81 11.70 4.66 0.38
C PHE A 81 10.39 4.00 -0.03
N GLN A 82 10.44 2.82 -0.66
CA GLN A 82 9.26 2.17 -1.23
C GLN A 82 8.52 1.25 -0.25
N SER A 83 9.13 0.90 0.88
CA SER A 83 8.60 -0.13 1.80
C SER A 83 7.19 0.18 2.32
N LEU A 84 6.96 1.41 2.78
CA LEU A 84 5.65 1.81 3.31
C LEU A 84 4.55 1.87 2.23
N PRO A 85 4.73 2.55 1.08
CA PRO A 85 3.72 2.54 0.04
C PRO A 85 3.52 1.14 -0.57
N LEU A 86 4.56 0.28 -0.66
CA LEU A 86 4.42 -1.13 -1.05
C LEU A 86 3.58 -1.92 -0.06
N LEU A 87 3.82 -1.77 1.25
CA LEU A 87 3.02 -2.46 2.27
C LEU A 87 1.56 -2.03 2.18
N THR A 88 1.31 -0.74 2.07
CA THR A 88 -0.06 -0.21 2.00
C THR A 88 -0.77 -0.70 0.74
N ALA A 89 -0.20 -0.47 -0.44
CA ALA A 89 -0.81 -0.89 -1.69
C ALA A 89 -0.91 -2.41 -1.82
N GLY A 90 0.16 -3.12 -1.44
CA GLY A 90 0.21 -4.57 -1.44
C GLY A 90 -0.93 -5.18 -0.62
N SER A 91 -1.24 -4.61 0.55
CA SER A 91 -2.30 -5.13 1.42
C SER A 91 -3.71 -5.06 0.82
N GLU A 92 -3.89 -4.23 -0.21
CA GLU A 92 -5.17 -4.03 -0.90
C GLU A 92 -5.33 -4.88 -2.15
N LEU A 93 -4.27 -5.55 -2.60
CA LEU A 93 -4.33 -6.42 -3.77
C LEU A 93 -5.17 -7.67 -3.50
N THR A 94 -6.01 -8.02 -4.45
CA THR A 94 -6.88 -9.22 -4.41
C THR A 94 -6.23 -10.42 -5.09
N GLU A 95 -6.83 -11.61 -4.97
CA GLU A 95 -6.38 -12.81 -5.68
C GLU A 95 -6.25 -12.58 -7.21
N SER A 96 -7.15 -11.79 -7.79
CA SER A 96 -7.09 -11.43 -9.22
C SER A 96 -5.81 -10.68 -9.60
N ASN A 97 -5.17 -9.99 -8.65
CA ASN A 97 -3.94 -9.23 -8.83
C ASN A 97 -2.66 -10.06 -8.60
N HIS A 98 -2.69 -11.38 -8.81
CA HIS A 98 -1.56 -12.29 -8.57
C HIS A 98 -0.21 -11.79 -9.13
N PHE A 99 -0.19 -11.26 -10.35
CA PHE A 99 1.02 -10.69 -10.95
C PHE A 99 1.58 -9.51 -10.12
N LEU A 100 0.73 -8.58 -9.69
CA LEU A 100 1.16 -7.46 -8.86
C LEU A 100 1.60 -7.93 -7.46
N ARG A 101 0.97 -8.96 -6.90
CA ARG A 101 1.42 -9.56 -5.63
C ARG A 101 2.84 -10.10 -5.76
N ASP A 102 3.14 -10.83 -6.84
CA ASP A 102 4.49 -11.34 -7.11
C ASP A 102 5.53 -10.23 -7.28
N GLU A 103 5.18 -9.16 -7.98
CA GLU A 103 6.02 -7.98 -8.11
C GLU A 103 6.30 -7.31 -6.75
N VAL A 104 5.27 -7.17 -5.89
CA VAL A 104 5.44 -6.66 -4.52
C VAL A 104 6.40 -7.55 -3.71
N ARG A 105 6.28 -8.89 -3.81
CA ARG A 105 7.22 -9.82 -3.16
C ARG A 105 8.65 -9.59 -3.64
N GLY A 106 8.85 -9.53 -4.96
CA GLY A 106 10.15 -9.28 -5.57
C GLY A 106 10.75 -7.96 -5.11
N ARG A 107 9.92 -6.92 -5.03
CA ARG A 107 10.34 -5.58 -4.64
C ARG A 107 10.76 -5.48 -3.17
N LEU A 108 9.99 -6.05 -2.24
CA LEU A 108 10.37 -6.09 -0.83
C LEU A 108 11.66 -6.88 -0.60
N ARG A 109 11.88 -7.98 -1.33
CA ARG A 109 13.15 -8.74 -1.31
C ARG A 109 14.32 -7.93 -1.86
N ALA A 110 14.10 -7.13 -2.90
CA ALA A 110 15.11 -6.22 -3.45
C ALA A 110 15.49 -5.14 -2.43
N ILE A 111 14.51 -4.52 -1.77
CA ILE A 111 14.75 -3.53 -0.71
C ILE A 111 15.52 -4.15 0.46
N TYR A 112 15.12 -5.34 0.92
CA TYR A 112 15.85 -6.07 1.95
C TYR A 112 17.29 -6.37 1.52
N SER A 113 17.51 -6.75 0.27
CA SER A 113 18.86 -7.00 -0.24
C SER A 113 19.74 -5.74 -0.23
N LEU A 114 19.13 -4.57 -0.41
CA LEU A 114 19.79 -3.26 -0.42
C LEU A 114 20.14 -2.77 1.00
N ASN A 115 19.19 -2.77 1.94
CA ASN A 115 19.38 -2.15 3.26
C ASN A 115 19.52 -3.13 4.43
N ARG A 116 19.25 -4.43 4.21
CA ARG A 116 19.31 -5.51 5.21
C ARG A 116 18.40 -5.30 6.43
N LEU A 117 17.42 -4.41 6.35
CA LEU A 117 16.46 -4.15 7.44
C LEU A 117 15.44 -5.29 7.52
N PRO A 118 15.40 -6.06 8.64
CA PRO A 118 14.48 -7.19 8.79
C PRO A 118 13.00 -6.79 8.66
N ALA A 119 12.66 -5.53 8.94
CA ALA A 119 11.32 -4.99 8.80
C ALA A 119 10.73 -5.18 7.40
N ASN A 120 11.56 -5.23 6.34
CA ASN A 120 11.08 -5.50 4.98
C ASN A 120 10.63 -6.95 4.77
N LEU A 121 11.26 -7.91 5.48
CA LEU A 121 10.80 -9.30 5.48
C LEU A 121 9.55 -9.46 6.35
N MET A 122 9.46 -8.73 7.46
CA MET A 122 8.24 -8.68 8.27
C MET A 122 7.06 -8.08 7.50
N ALA A 123 7.29 -7.02 6.71
CA ALA A 123 6.29 -6.45 5.83
C ALA A 123 5.85 -7.46 4.76
N LEU A 124 6.77 -8.24 4.20
CA LEU A 124 6.45 -9.32 3.28
C LEU A 124 5.58 -10.40 3.93
N GLN A 125 5.96 -10.87 5.12
CA GLN A 125 5.18 -11.84 5.88
C GLN A 125 3.77 -11.32 6.18
N LEU A 126 3.67 -10.07 6.64
CA LEU A 126 2.39 -9.42 6.91
C LEU A 126 1.49 -9.40 5.66
N LEU A 127 2.06 -9.10 4.49
CA LEU A 127 1.30 -9.09 3.25
C LEU A 127 0.77 -10.47 2.90
N GLU A 128 1.56 -11.52 3.09
CA GLU A 128 1.12 -12.90 2.84
C GLU A 128 -0.04 -13.28 3.76
N GLU A 129 0.05 -12.97 5.05
CA GLU A 129 -1.04 -13.19 6.01
C GLU A 129 -2.31 -12.41 5.64
N LEU A 130 -2.16 -11.15 5.21
CA LEU A 130 -3.28 -10.31 4.79
C LEU A 130 -3.92 -10.79 3.48
N TRP A 131 -3.13 -11.32 2.56
CA TRP A 131 -3.64 -11.92 1.32
C TRP A 131 -4.43 -13.19 1.63
N ASP A 132 -3.91 -14.09 2.46
CA ASP A 132 -4.63 -15.31 2.87
C ASP A 132 -5.96 -14.99 3.58
N ALA A 133 -5.94 -14.00 4.48
CA ALA A 133 -7.15 -13.53 5.16
C ALA A 133 -8.17 -12.91 4.19
N ARG A 134 -7.71 -12.12 3.22
CA ARG A 134 -8.58 -11.50 2.20
C ARG A 134 -9.19 -12.55 1.28
N ASP A 135 -8.39 -13.50 0.80
CA ASP A 135 -8.80 -14.53 -0.15
C ASP A 135 -9.77 -15.54 0.51
N SER A 136 -9.69 -15.71 1.84
CA SER A 136 -10.67 -16.45 2.64
C SER A 136 -11.92 -15.64 3.05
N GLY A 137 -12.08 -14.41 2.54
CA GLY A 137 -13.26 -13.57 2.76
C GLY A 137 -13.24 -12.73 4.04
N SER A 138 -12.08 -12.59 4.69
CA SER A 138 -11.89 -11.81 5.93
C SER A 138 -10.86 -10.68 5.74
N PRO A 139 -11.14 -9.67 4.89
CA PRO A 139 -10.18 -8.59 4.64
C PRO A 139 -9.92 -7.78 5.92
N SER A 140 -8.65 -7.47 6.15
CA SER A 140 -8.21 -6.65 7.28
C SER A 140 -7.41 -5.45 6.81
N PHE A 141 -7.54 -4.34 7.55
CA PHE A 141 -6.67 -3.18 7.37
C PHE A 141 -5.32 -3.49 8.02
N TRP A 142 -4.23 -3.39 7.26
CA TRP A 142 -2.90 -3.82 7.70
C TRP A 142 -2.51 -3.19 9.05
N LEU A 143 -2.83 -1.92 9.29
CA LEU A 143 -2.51 -1.23 10.54
C LEU A 143 -3.25 -1.87 11.72
N SER A 144 -4.54 -2.20 11.55
CA SER A 144 -5.31 -2.91 12.57
C SER A 144 -4.71 -4.28 12.88
N HIS A 145 -4.24 -5.00 11.85
CA HIS A 145 -3.58 -6.29 12.04
C HIS A 145 -2.25 -6.16 12.82
N THR A 146 -1.41 -5.18 12.46
CA THR A 146 -0.13 -4.95 13.16
C THR A 146 -0.32 -4.55 14.62
N LEU A 147 -1.36 -3.76 14.92
CA LEU A 147 -1.68 -3.35 16.29
C LEU A 147 -2.20 -4.52 17.13
N GLN A 148 -2.88 -5.50 16.53
CA GLN A 148 -3.35 -6.70 17.23
C GLN A 148 -2.22 -7.69 17.53
N GLN A 149 -1.16 -7.68 16.73
CA GLN A 149 -0.03 -8.60 16.86
C GLN A 149 1.16 -8.00 17.64
N ASP A 150 1.03 -6.78 18.19
CA ASP A 150 2.11 -6.01 18.84
C ASP A 150 3.37 -5.81 17.95
N TRP A 151 3.18 -5.72 16.62
CA TRP A 151 4.30 -5.55 15.69
C TRP A 151 4.73 -4.09 15.57
N CYS A 152 6.03 -3.83 15.76
CA CYS A 152 6.64 -2.53 15.49
C CYS A 152 7.40 -2.59 14.15
N LEU A 153 6.76 -2.15 13.07
CA LEU A 153 7.37 -2.09 11.73
C LEU A 153 8.15 -0.78 11.54
N LEU A 154 9.47 -0.83 11.71
CA LEU A 154 10.37 0.28 11.38
C LEU A 154 10.77 0.20 9.90
N LEU A 155 9.98 0.84 9.02
CA LEU A 155 10.10 0.75 7.55
C LEU A 155 10.89 1.87 6.89
N THR A 156 11.76 2.56 7.64
CA THR A 156 12.67 3.61 7.14
C THR A 156 13.97 3.63 7.91
#